data_AF-A0A2V7HV87-F1
#
_entry.id   AF-A0A2V7HV87-F1
#
_cell.length_a   1.000
_cell.length_b   1.000
_cell.length_c   1.000
_cell.angle_alpha   90.00
_cell.angle_beta   90.00
_cell.angle_gamma   90.00
#
_symmetry.space_group_name_H-M   'P 1'
#
loop_
_entity.id
_entity.type
_entity.pdbx_description
1 polymer ?
#
loop_
_entity_poly.entity_id
_entity_poly.type
_entity_poly.pdbx_seq_one_letter_code
_entity_poly.pdbx_strand_id
1 'polypeptide(L)' 'MSSAAERPRSRLERCWFCHDRILPDDSKRALPGYDLTVHARCYKAATEPGAPSDPTAAA' A
#
# COMPACT_ATOMS: atom_id res chain seq x y z
N MET A 1 -17.13 27.12 25.75
CA MET A 1 -16.92 25.67 25.68
C MET A 1 -16.49 25.36 24.26
N SER A 2 -15.20 25.12 24.02
CA SER A 2 -14.67 24.92 22.68
C SER A 2 -15.00 23.49 22.23
N SER A 3 -16.01 23.35 21.39
CA SER A 3 -16.22 22.12 20.62
C SER A 3 -15.11 22.04 19.58
N ALA A 4 -13.93 21.57 20.00
CA ALA A 4 -12.88 21.14 19.10
C ALA A 4 -13.45 19.93 18.37
N ALA A 5 -14.15 20.19 17.26
CA ALA A 5 -14.59 19.20 16.31
C ALA A 5 -13.42 18.25 16.11
N GLU A 6 -13.66 17.00 16.47
CA GLU A 6 -12.73 15.89 16.33
C GLU A 6 -12.34 15.85 14.86
N ARG A 7 -11.30 16.60 14.47
CA ARG A 7 -10.69 16.43 13.16
C ARG A 7 -10.37 14.95 13.14
N PRO A 8 -10.93 14.15 12.22
CA PRO A 8 -10.37 12.85 12.00
C PRO A 8 -8.91 13.15 11.68
N ARG A 9 -8.02 12.81 12.62
CA ARG A 9 -6.61 12.72 12.32
C ARG A 9 -6.59 11.55 11.37
N SER A 10 -6.89 11.82 10.09
CA SER A 10 -6.73 10.89 9.00
C SER A 10 -5.27 10.53 9.10
N ARG A 11 -5.02 9.42 9.80
CA ARG A 11 -3.70 8.89 10.05
C ARG A 11 -3.14 8.80 8.65
N LEU A 12 -2.17 9.64 8.35
CA LEU A 12 -1.73 9.85 6.98
C LEU A 12 -1.01 8.56 6.58
N GLU A 13 -1.77 7.59 6.11
CA GLU A 13 -1.25 6.32 5.66
C GLU A 13 -0.38 6.63 4.46
N ARG A 14 0.85 6.12 4.48
CA ARG A 14 1.79 6.30 3.38
C ARG A 14 1.89 4.97 2.68
N CYS A 15 1.84 5.01 1.36
CA CYS A 15 2.06 3.84 0.55
C CYS A 15 3.52 3.43 0.71
N TRP A 16 3.76 2.23 1.22
CA TRP A 16 5.12 1.73 1.38
C TRP A 16 5.88 1.64 0.04
N PHE A 17 5.16 1.40 -1.07
CA PHE A 17 5.79 1.21 -2.39
C PHE A 17 6.28 2.51 -3.03
N CYS A 18 5.44 3.56 -3.07
CA CYS A 18 5.79 4.84 -3.71
C CYS A 18 6.12 5.95 -2.71
N HIS A 19 6.03 5.67 -1.40
CA HIS A 19 6.18 6.61 -0.28
C HIS A 19 5.23 7.82 -0.29
N ASP A 20 4.27 7.83 -1.22
CA ASP A 20 3.26 8.87 -1.36
C ASP A 20 2.10 8.68 -0.37
N ARG A 21 1.26 9.69 -0.21
CA ARG A 21 0.15 9.66 0.74
C ARG A 21 -0.97 8.79 0.18
N ILE A 22 -1.52 7.92 1.01
CA ILE A 22 -2.78 7.23 0.77
C ILE A 22 -3.88 8.16 1.30
N LEU A 23 -4.62 8.74 0.36
CA LEU A 23 -5.82 9.48 0.70
C LEU A 23 -6.90 8.50 1.22
N PRO A 24 -7.79 8.93 2.12
CA PRO A 24 -8.85 8.06 2.65
C PRO A 24 -9.82 7.55 1.58
N ASP A 25 -9.92 8.25 0.44
CA ASP A 25 -10.72 7.86 -0.73
C ASP A 25 -9.95 6.93 -1.69
N ASP A 26 -8.63 6.82 -1.52
CA ASP A 26 -7.80 6.00 -2.40
C ASP A 26 -7.95 4.52 -2.05
N SER A 27 -8.12 3.70 -3.08
CA SER A 27 -8.16 2.24 -2.91
C SER A 27 -6.81 1.75 -2.40
N LYS A 28 -6.77 1.24 -1.17
CA LYS A 28 -5.56 0.71 -0.53
C LYS A 28 -5.68 -0.79 -0.24
N ARG A 29 -4.54 -1.48 -0.18
CA ARG A 29 -4.44 -2.89 0.18
C ARG A 29 -3.32 -3.09 1.19
N ALA A 30 -3.52 -4.04 2.11
CA ALA A 30 -2.47 -4.52 2.98
C ALA A 30 -1.60 -5.54 2.21
N LEU A 31 -0.29 -5.47 2.39
CA LEU A 31 0.63 -6.48 1.86
C LEU A 31 0.50 -7.77 2.68
N PRO A 32 0.24 -8.94 2.07
CA PRO A 32 0.18 -10.20 2.82
C PRO A 32 1.55 -10.50 3.44
N GLY A 33 1.58 -10.77 4.75
CA GLY A 33 2.82 -11.06 5.49
C GLY A 33 3.52 -9.85 6.10
N TYR A 34 3.09 -8.62 5.79
CA TYR A 34 3.62 -7.39 6.38
C TYR A 34 2.47 -6.49 6.83
N ASP A 35 2.54 -5.89 8.02
CA ASP A 35 1.54 -4.91 8.52
C ASP A 35 1.72 -3.54 7.82
N LEU A 36 1.80 -3.56 6.49
CA LEU A 36 2.10 -2.41 5.64
C LEU A 36 0.96 -2.17 4.65
N THR A 37 0.62 -0.89 4.45
CA THR A 37 -0.42 -0.46 3.51
C THR A 37 0.19 0.12 2.25
N VAL A 38 -0.37 -0.23 1.10
CA VAL A 38 0.01 0.29 -0.21
C VAL A 38 -1.25 0.68 -1.01
N HIS A 39 -1.12 1.57 -2.00
CA HIS A 39 -2.20 1.79 -2.97
C HIS A 39 -2.53 0.48 -3.69
N ALA A 40 -3.78 0.24 -4.06
CA ALA A 40 -4.20 -0.96 -4.77
C ALA A 40 -3.49 -1.10 -6.14
N ARG A 41 -3.17 0.04 -6.78
CA ARG A 41 -2.34 0.08 -8.00
C ARG A 41 -0.91 -0.38 -7.72
N CYS A 42 -0.31 0.11 -6.64
CA CYS A 42 1.04 -0.29 -6.22
C CYS A 42 1.08 -1.74 -5.73
N TYR A 43 0.02 -2.22 -5.08
CA TYR A 43 -0.16 -3.62 -4.71
C TYR A 43 -0.10 -4.49 -5.95
N LYS A 44 -0.91 -4.17 -6.98
CA LYS A 44 -0.92 -4.94 -8.23
C LYS A 44 0.47 -4.97 -8.86
N ALA A 45 1.18 -3.84 -8.94
CA ALA A 45 2.54 -3.80 -9.45
C ALA A 45 3.56 -4.62 -8.61
N ALA A 46 3.37 -4.70 -7.29
CA ALA A 46 4.22 -5.47 -6.40
C ALA A 46 3.87 -6.97 -6.34
N THR A 47 2.59 -7.32 -6.60
CA THR A 47 2.08 -8.70 -6.55
C THR A 47 1.90 -9.35 -7.91
N GLU A 48 1.94 -8.58 -9.00
CA GLU A 48 2.16 -9.16 -10.31
C GLU A 48 3.53 -9.81 -10.22
N PRO A 49 3.61 -11.15 -10.28
CA PRO A 49 4.90 -11.76 -10.42
C PRO A 49 5.42 -11.20 -11.74
N GLY A 50 6.47 -10.37 -11.68
CA GLY A 50 7.46 -10.43 -12.73
C GLY A 50 7.69 -11.91 -12.94
N ALA A 51 7.34 -12.40 -14.14
CA ALA A 51 7.31 -13.80 -14.50
C ALA A 51 8.36 -14.56 -13.71
N PRO A 52 8.02 -15.69 -13.06
CA PRO A 52 8.93 -16.36 -12.12
C PRO A 52 10.33 -16.25 -12.69
N SER A 53 11.20 -15.51 -11.99
CA SER A 53 12.62 -15.57 -12.24
C SER A 53 12.97 -16.98 -11.83
N ASP A 54 12.78 -17.87 -12.78
CA ASP A 54 13.12 -19.26 -12.74
C ASP A 54 14.62 -19.27 -12.99
N PRO A 55 15.48 -19.53 -11.99
CA PRO A 55 16.90 -19.72 -12.25
C PRO A 55 17.18 -21.09 -12.89
N THR A 56 16.18 -21.81 -13.42
CA THR A 56 16.32 -23.18 -13.90
C THR A 56 15.85 -23.40 -15.34
N ALA A 57 16.30 -22.55 -16.27
CA ALA A 57 16.59 -23.02 -17.62
C ALA A 57 18.06 -23.46 -17.72
N ALA A 58 18.44 -24.43 -16.88
CA ALA A 58 19.59 -25.28 -17.12
C ALA A 58 19.05 -26.61 -17.66
N ALA A 59 19.10 -26.76 -18.98
CA ALA A 59 19.11 -28.05 -19.68
C ALA A 59 19.75 -27.84 -21.06
#